data_AF-A0A7X6L2G6-F1
#
_entry.id   AF-A0A7X6L2G6-F1
#
_cell.length_a   1.000
_cell.length_b   1.000
_cell.length_c   1.000
_cell.angle_alpha   90.00
_cell.angle_beta   90.00
_cell.angle_gamma   90.00
#
_symmetry.space_group_name_H-M   'P 1'
#
loop_
_entity.id
_entity.type
_entity.pdbx_description
1 polymer ?
#
loop_
_entity_poly.entity_id
_entity_poly.type
_entity_poly.pdbx_seq_one_letter_code
_entity_poly.pdbx_strand_id
1 'polypeptide(L)'
;MIEEALFDAEEKMEKAVSVAKDDLGTIRTGRANPGMFSRVVVDYYGSPTPITQMSSITVPEPRMVVIKPYEAGQLGAIETAIRNSDLGVNPTNNGDIIRISVPQLTEERRRELAKQARGKGEDAKVAIRNVRRKAMDELSRIQKDGEAGEDEVGRAEKELDKTTAKYVGQVDELVKHKEAELLEV
;
A
#
# COMPACT_ATOMS: atom_id res chain seq x y z
N MET A 1 -0.96 -25.65 20.86
CA MET A 1 -1.76 -26.08 19.68
C MET A 1 -2.82 -25.05 19.34
N ILE A 2 -3.74 -24.72 20.26
CA ILE A 2 -4.69 -23.60 20.06
C ILE A 2 -3.96 -22.27 19.87
N GLU A 3 -3.03 -21.94 20.76
CA GLU A 3 -2.24 -20.70 20.65
C GLU A 3 -1.47 -20.60 19.32
N GLU A 4 -0.96 -21.72 18.82
CA GLU A 4 -0.23 -21.78 17.55
C GLU A 4 -1.18 -21.54 16.37
N ALA A 5 -2.37 -22.14 16.38
CA ALA A 5 -3.40 -21.91 15.35
C ALA A 5 -3.88 -20.45 15.33
N LEU A 6 -4.05 -19.83 16.51
CA LEU A 6 -4.43 -18.43 16.62
C LEU A 6 -3.31 -17.49 16.15
N PHE A 7 -2.06 -17.77 16.56
CA PHE A 7 -0.90 -16.98 16.17
C PHE A 7 -0.65 -17.03 14.65
N ASP A 8 -0.68 -18.23 14.06
CA ASP A 8 -0.52 -18.41 12.60
C ASP A 8 -1.66 -17.71 11.83
N ALA A 9 -2.88 -17.74 12.35
CA ALA A 9 -4.00 -17.01 11.78
C ALA A 9 -3.77 -15.48 11.82
N GLU A 10 -3.31 -14.96 12.95
CA GLU A 10 -3.02 -13.53 13.10
C GLU A 10 -1.91 -13.07 12.16
N GLU A 11 -0.78 -13.80 12.10
CA GLU A 11 0.35 -13.46 11.22
C GLU A 11 -0.09 -13.44 9.74
N LYS A 12 -0.89 -14.42 9.32
CA LYS A 12 -1.42 -14.48 7.95
C LYS A 12 -2.41 -13.36 7.66
N MET A 13 -3.23 -12.97 8.62
CA MET A 13 -4.16 -11.84 8.46
C MET A 13 -3.41 -10.50 8.38
N GLU A 14 -2.41 -10.29 9.24
CA GLU A 14 -1.56 -9.10 9.19
C GLU A 14 -0.85 -9.00 7.83
N LYS A 15 -0.30 -10.12 7.33
CA LYS A 15 0.31 -10.18 6.00
C LYS A 15 -0.70 -9.85 4.89
N ALA A 16 -1.94 -10.32 4.99
CA ALA A 16 -2.99 -9.99 4.02
C ALA A 16 -3.29 -8.48 4.01
N VAL A 17 -3.32 -7.84 5.18
CA VAL A 17 -3.47 -6.37 5.28
C VAL A 17 -2.26 -5.64 4.69
N SER A 18 -1.04 -6.10 4.94
CA SER A 18 0.17 -5.51 4.37
C SER A 18 0.14 -5.57 2.83
N VAL A 19 -0.21 -6.73 2.27
CA VAL A 19 -0.35 -6.88 0.81
C VAL A 19 -1.42 -5.94 0.27
N ALA A 20 -2.58 -5.84 0.93
CA ALA A 20 -3.64 -4.93 0.54
C ALA A 20 -3.19 -3.47 0.53
N LYS A 21 -2.42 -3.06 1.54
CA LYS A 21 -1.84 -1.72 1.63
C LYS A 21 -0.89 -1.43 0.46
N ASP A 22 0.00 -2.36 0.14
CA ASP A 22 0.93 -2.22 -0.97
C ASP A 22 0.19 -2.15 -2.31
N ASP A 23 -0.80 -3.03 -2.48
CA ASP A 23 -1.67 -3.10 -3.66
C ASP A 23 -2.46 -1.81 -3.89
N LEU A 24 -3.06 -1.25 -2.85
CA LEU A 24 -3.73 0.05 -2.90
C LEU A 24 -2.73 1.19 -3.15
N GLY A 25 -1.50 1.07 -2.63
CA GLY A 25 -0.40 1.98 -2.90
C GLY A 25 -0.05 2.10 -4.38
N THR A 26 -0.25 1.03 -5.16
CA THR A 26 0.00 1.06 -6.63
C THR A 26 -1.01 1.90 -7.41
N ILE A 27 -2.19 2.19 -6.85
CA ILE A 27 -3.21 3.00 -7.51
C ILE A 27 -2.81 4.47 -7.44
N ARG A 28 -2.51 5.05 -8.61
CA ARG A 28 -2.20 6.49 -8.76
C ARG A 28 -3.47 7.32 -8.54
N THR A 29 -3.48 8.13 -7.51
CA THR A 29 -4.63 8.98 -7.13
C THR A 29 -4.68 10.33 -7.87
N GLY A 30 -3.66 10.62 -8.68
CA GLY A 30 -3.46 11.97 -9.24
C GLY A 30 -2.96 12.98 -8.21
N ARG A 31 -2.70 12.54 -6.96
CA ARG A 31 -1.96 13.32 -5.97
C ARG A 31 -0.48 13.02 -6.06
N ALA A 32 0.31 14.07 -5.94
CA ALA A 32 1.73 14.00 -5.75
C ALA A 32 2.05 13.28 -4.43
N ASN A 33 2.87 12.24 -4.49
CA ASN A 33 3.50 11.66 -3.30
C ASN A 33 4.98 11.36 -3.58
N PRO A 34 5.86 11.41 -2.56
CA PRO A 34 7.28 11.12 -2.75
C PRO A 34 7.54 9.68 -3.23
N GLY A 35 6.67 8.74 -2.85
CA GLY A 35 6.79 7.32 -3.22
C GLY A 35 6.72 7.07 -4.73
N MET A 36 6.08 7.94 -5.51
CA MET A 36 6.04 7.89 -6.98
C MET A 36 7.45 7.82 -7.59
N PHE A 37 8.43 8.44 -6.94
CA PHE A 37 9.81 8.56 -7.44
C PHE A 37 10.73 7.42 -6.99
N SER A 38 10.25 6.51 -6.13
CA SER A 38 11.06 5.43 -5.54
C SER A 38 11.68 4.47 -6.55
N ARG A 39 11.02 4.28 -7.70
CA ARG A 39 11.50 3.40 -8.79
C ARG A 39 12.34 4.12 -9.85
N VAL A 40 12.50 5.44 -9.74
CA VAL A 40 13.30 6.22 -10.69
C VAL A 40 14.75 6.16 -10.25
N VAL A 41 15.60 5.58 -11.10
CA VAL A 41 17.04 5.43 -10.87
C VAL A 41 17.82 6.32 -11.83
N VAL A 42 18.93 6.83 -11.35
CA VAL A 42 19.88 7.64 -12.12
C VAL A 42 21.26 6.99 -12.00
N ASP A 43 22.06 7.05 -13.05
CA ASP A 43 23.48 6.70 -12.97
C ASP A 43 24.21 7.77 -12.16
N TYR A 44 24.66 7.39 -10.96
CA TYR A 44 25.44 8.23 -10.08
C TYR A 44 26.84 7.65 -9.99
N TYR A 45 27.76 8.25 -10.75
CA TYR A 45 29.17 7.83 -10.84
C TYR A 45 29.36 6.34 -11.18
N GLY A 46 28.57 5.82 -12.13
CA GLY A 46 28.64 4.43 -12.61
C GLY A 46 27.81 3.44 -11.80
N SER A 47 27.04 3.91 -10.80
CA SER A 47 26.15 3.07 -9.99
C SER A 47 24.69 3.52 -10.10
N PRO A 48 23.74 2.61 -10.41
CA PRO A 48 22.33 2.94 -10.48
C PRO A 48 21.79 3.26 -9.08
N THR A 49 21.42 4.52 -8.86
CA THR A 49 21.01 5.03 -7.54
C THR A 49 19.59 5.60 -7.62
N PRO A 50 18.67 5.22 -6.71
CA PRO A 50 17.35 5.82 -6.62
C PRO A 50 17.42 7.32 -6.35
N ILE A 51 16.59 8.11 -7.04
CA ILE A 51 16.58 9.57 -6.86
C ILE A 51 16.18 10.01 -5.44
N THR A 52 15.45 9.16 -4.72
CA THR A 52 15.11 9.36 -3.30
C THR A 52 16.34 9.41 -2.38
N GLN A 53 17.47 8.82 -2.77
CA GLN A 53 18.71 8.84 -2.01
C GLN A 53 19.59 10.05 -2.36
N MET A 54 19.38 10.66 -3.53
CA MET A 54 20.20 11.77 -4.04
C MET A 54 19.54 13.14 -3.91
N SER A 55 18.27 13.17 -3.49
CA SER A 55 17.48 14.39 -3.45
C SER A 55 16.48 14.41 -2.30
N SER A 56 16.14 15.61 -1.86
CA SER A 56 14.99 15.86 -1.01
C SER A 56 13.74 16.02 -1.87
N ILE A 57 12.73 15.19 -1.62
CA ILE A 57 11.45 15.21 -2.33
C ILE A 57 10.38 15.74 -1.39
N THR A 58 9.76 16.86 -1.75
CA THR A 58 8.72 17.53 -0.96
C THR A 58 7.48 17.74 -1.80
N VAL A 59 6.31 17.72 -1.16
CA VAL A 59 5.01 17.93 -1.81
C VAL A 59 4.37 19.16 -1.17
N PRO A 60 4.70 20.38 -1.63
CA PRO A 60 4.14 21.62 -1.07
C PRO A 60 2.63 21.76 -1.34
N GLU A 61 2.16 21.18 -2.45
CA GLU A 61 0.75 21.20 -2.85
C GLU A 61 0.36 19.81 -3.35
N PRO A 62 -0.93 19.41 -3.28
CA PRO A 62 -1.38 18.07 -3.68
C PRO A 62 -1.01 17.64 -5.10
N ARG A 63 -0.65 18.57 -5.99
CA ARG A 63 -0.33 18.32 -7.40
C ARG A 63 1.05 18.81 -7.81
N MET A 64 1.84 19.31 -6.85
CA MET A 64 3.18 19.81 -7.12
C MET A 64 4.18 19.03 -6.27
N VAL A 65 5.18 18.45 -6.94
CA VAL A 65 6.36 17.89 -6.28
C VAL A 65 7.51 18.84 -6.53
N VAL A 66 8.27 19.12 -5.47
CA VAL A 66 9.54 19.82 -5.54
C VAL A 66 10.64 18.85 -5.17
N ILE A 67 11.54 18.60 -6.11
CA ILE A 67 12.73 17.77 -5.93
C ILE A 67 13.95 18.69 -5.88
N LYS A 68 14.69 18.64 -4.78
CA LYS A 68 15.93 19.37 -4.58
C LYS A 68 17.09 18.37 -4.47
N PRO A 69 17.97 18.28 -5.47
CA PRO A 69 19.13 17.41 -5.38
C PRO A 69 20.11 17.91 -4.32
N TYR A 70 20.84 16.98 -3.68
CA TYR A 70 21.91 17.35 -2.75
C TYR A 70 23.14 17.90 -3.49
N GLU A 71 23.36 17.46 -4.74
CA GLU A 71 24.40 17.95 -5.64
C GLU A 71 23.78 18.62 -6.87
N ALA A 72 24.10 19.90 -7.09
CA ALA A 72 23.58 20.65 -8.25
C ALA A 72 23.97 20.01 -9.60
N GLY A 73 25.14 19.36 -9.68
CA GLY A 73 25.61 18.68 -10.89
C GLY A 73 24.71 17.50 -11.33
N GLN A 74 23.93 16.92 -10.41
CA GLN A 74 23.05 15.79 -10.70
C GLN A 74 21.66 16.20 -11.21
N LEU A 75 21.38 17.51 -11.25
CA LEU A 75 20.05 18.02 -11.54
C LEU A 75 19.56 17.63 -12.94
N GLY A 76 20.41 17.77 -13.97
CA GLY A 76 20.06 17.38 -15.34
C GLY A 76 19.86 15.86 -15.51
N ALA A 77 20.60 15.05 -14.77
CA ALA A 77 20.47 13.59 -14.80
C ALA A 77 19.14 13.16 -14.17
N ILE A 78 18.79 13.75 -13.02
CA ILE A 78 17.51 13.52 -12.33
C ILE A 78 16.33 13.98 -13.20
N GLU A 79 16.40 15.17 -13.81
CA GLU A 79 15.38 15.68 -14.72
C GLU A 79 15.12 14.70 -15.88
N THR A 80 16.20 14.24 -16.52
CA THR A 80 16.13 13.30 -17.64
C THR A 80 15.54 11.95 -17.22
N ALA A 81 15.95 11.40 -16.07
CA ALA A 81 15.41 10.13 -15.57
C ALA A 81 13.92 10.21 -15.24
N ILE A 82 13.46 11.33 -14.67
CA ILE A 82 12.04 11.56 -14.39
C ILE A 82 11.24 11.66 -15.68
N ARG A 83 11.74 12.43 -16.66
CA ARG A 83 11.09 12.60 -17.97
C ARG A 83 10.96 11.28 -18.73
N ASN A 84 11.96 10.40 -18.63
CA ASN A 84 11.99 9.10 -19.30
C ASN A 84 11.33 7.97 -18.48
N SER A 85 10.79 8.27 -17.30
CA SER A 85 10.14 7.28 -16.44
C SER A 85 8.70 6.99 -16.86
N ASP A 86 8.16 5.88 -16.38
CA ASP A 86 6.75 5.49 -16.55
C ASP A 86 5.76 6.40 -15.77
N LEU A 87 6.25 7.49 -15.15
CA LEU A 87 5.41 8.44 -14.43
C LEU A 87 4.60 9.33 -15.37
N GLY A 88 5.07 9.56 -16.61
CA GLY A 88 4.36 10.38 -17.58
C GLY A 88 4.23 11.84 -17.15
N VAL A 89 5.24 12.36 -16.46
CA VAL A 89 5.27 13.73 -15.93
C VAL A 89 6.33 14.56 -16.64
N ASN A 90 6.06 15.86 -16.79
CA ASN A 90 7.01 16.80 -17.39
C ASN A 90 7.67 17.65 -16.29
N PRO A 91 8.94 17.38 -15.93
CA PRO A 91 9.66 18.20 -14.96
C PRO A 91 9.99 19.58 -15.54
N THR A 92 9.89 20.61 -14.70
CA THR A 92 10.33 21.99 -14.97
C THR A 92 11.51 22.31 -14.08
N ASN A 93 12.58 22.82 -14.66
CA ASN A 93 13.84 23.06 -13.96
C ASN A 93 14.08 24.56 -13.77
N ASN A 94 14.33 24.98 -12.52
CA ASN A 94 14.58 26.38 -12.16
C ASN A 94 16.04 26.66 -11.77
N GLY A 95 16.98 25.75 -12.09
CA GLY A 95 18.41 25.87 -11.78
C GLY A 95 18.82 25.24 -10.44
N ASP A 96 17.98 25.35 -9.41
CA ASP A 96 18.25 24.78 -8.08
C ASP A 96 17.28 23.65 -7.68
N ILE A 97 16.07 23.66 -8.25
CA ILE A 97 14.98 22.73 -7.93
C ILE A 97 14.28 22.27 -9.21
N ILE A 98 13.79 21.03 -9.17
CA ILE A 98 12.92 20.46 -10.19
C ILE A 98 11.49 20.48 -9.67
N ARG A 99 10.60 21.14 -10.40
CA ARG A 99 9.15 21.18 -10.14
C ARG A 99 8.43 20.21 -11.05
N ILE A 100 7.51 19.44 -10.50
CA ILE A 100 6.76 18.44 -11.25
C ILE A 100 5.28 18.67 -10.97
N SER A 101 4.53 18.97 -12.01
CA SER A 101 3.08 19.11 -11.95
C SER A 101 2.44 17.76 -12.31
N VAL A 102 1.71 17.17 -11.36
CA VAL A 102 0.98 15.93 -11.58
C VAL A 102 -0.34 16.24 -12.30
N PRO A 103 -0.59 15.67 -13.50
CA PRO A 103 -1.84 15.90 -14.23
C PRO A 103 -3.07 15.45 -13.44
N GLN A 104 -4.16 16.19 -13.60
CA GLN A 104 -5.45 15.77 -13.04
C GLN A 104 -5.97 14.53 -13.77
N LEU A 105 -6.47 13.57 -12.99
CA LEU A 105 -7.27 12.48 -13.53
C LEU A 105 -8.66 13.02 -13.93
N THR A 106 -9.17 12.55 -15.07
CA THR A 106 -10.56 12.77 -15.48
C THR A 106 -11.50 12.10 -14.48
N GLU A 107 -12.73 12.61 -14.36
CA GLU A 107 -13.72 12.04 -13.43
C GLU A 107 -14.01 10.57 -13.74
N GLU A 108 -14.12 10.21 -15.02
CA GLU A 108 -14.29 8.82 -15.47
C GLU A 108 -13.15 7.93 -14.98
N ARG A 109 -11.90 8.40 -15.10
CA ARG A 109 -10.73 7.63 -14.66
C ARG A 109 -10.70 7.48 -13.14
N ARG A 110 -11.06 8.52 -12.37
CA ARG A 110 -11.16 8.44 -10.90
C ARG A 110 -12.18 7.40 -10.47
N ARG A 111 -13.36 7.39 -11.09
CA ARG A 111 -14.42 6.39 -10.82
C ARG A 111 -13.98 4.96 -11.13
N GLU A 112 -13.24 4.75 -12.21
CA GLU A 112 -12.69 3.45 -12.56
C GLU A 112 -11.66 2.97 -11.53
N LEU A 113 -10.74 3.84 -11.12
CA LEU A 113 -9.72 3.52 -10.11
C LEU A 113 -10.34 3.28 -8.72
N ALA A 114 -11.42 3.98 -8.37
CA ALA A 114 -12.17 3.71 -7.14
C ALA A 114 -12.76 2.30 -7.14
N LYS A 115 -13.35 1.86 -8.27
CA LYS A 115 -13.81 0.47 -8.43
C LYS A 115 -12.67 -0.54 -8.29
N GLN A 116 -11.50 -0.25 -8.85
CA GLN A 116 -10.32 -1.12 -8.70
C GLN A 116 -9.85 -1.20 -7.24
N ALA A 117 -9.85 -0.08 -6.51
CA ALA A 117 -9.52 -0.04 -5.09
C ALA A 117 -10.47 -0.91 -4.25
N ARG A 118 -11.79 -0.83 -4.52
CA ARG A 118 -12.79 -1.72 -3.89
C ARG A 118 -12.53 -3.18 -4.19
N GLY A 119 -12.23 -3.52 -5.46
CA GLY A 119 -11.91 -4.89 -5.86
C GLY A 119 -10.74 -5.47 -5.06
N LYS A 120 -9.62 -4.73 -4.99
CA LYS A 120 -8.44 -5.12 -4.19
C LYS A 120 -8.76 -5.29 -2.70
N GLY A 121 -9.62 -4.42 -2.16
CA GLY A 121 -10.10 -4.53 -0.78
C GLY A 121 -10.93 -5.80 -0.53
N GLU A 122 -11.82 -6.15 -1.46
CA GLU A 122 -12.59 -7.39 -1.37
C GLU A 122 -11.71 -8.63 -1.45
N ASP A 123 -10.71 -8.65 -2.35
CA ASP A 123 -9.76 -9.75 -2.47
C ASP A 123 -9.01 -9.99 -1.15
N ALA A 124 -8.56 -8.91 -0.48
CA ALA A 124 -7.93 -8.98 0.84
C ALA A 124 -8.89 -9.51 1.91
N LYS A 125 -10.16 -9.07 1.91
CA LYS A 125 -11.18 -9.59 2.84
C LYS A 125 -11.49 -11.07 2.59
N VAL A 126 -11.50 -11.52 1.34
CA VAL A 126 -11.65 -12.94 1.00
C VAL A 126 -10.47 -13.74 1.52
N ALA A 127 -9.23 -13.25 1.38
CA ALA A 127 -8.05 -13.89 1.94
C ALA A 127 -8.15 -14.04 3.47
N ILE A 128 -8.52 -12.97 4.18
CA ILE A 128 -8.73 -12.99 5.64
C ILE A 128 -9.80 -14.00 6.04
N ARG A 129 -10.94 -14.05 5.33
CA ARG A 129 -12.01 -15.04 5.59
C ARG A 129 -11.55 -16.48 5.36
N ASN A 130 -10.70 -16.72 4.38
CA ASN A 130 -10.12 -18.03 4.12
C ASN A 130 -9.13 -18.45 5.22
N VAL A 131 -8.33 -17.52 5.75
CA VAL A 131 -7.45 -17.79 6.90
C VAL A 131 -8.27 -18.15 8.13
N ARG A 132 -9.32 -17.36 8.44
CA ARG A 132 -10.26 -17.67 9.53
C ARG A 132 -10.88 -19.05 9.38
N ARG A 133 -11.33 -19.43 8.18
CA ARG A 133 -11.92 -20.76 7.93
C ARG A 133 -10.94 -21.88 8.31
N LYS A 134 -9.69 -21.80 7.85
CA LYS A 134 -8.65 -22.78 8.16
C LYS A 134 -8.37 -22.89 9.66
N ALA A 135 -8.28 -21.75 10.34
CA ALA A 135 -8.07 -21.74 11.78
C ALA A 135 -9.27 -22.32 12.54
N MET A 136 -10.50 -22.02 12.09
CA MET A 136 -11.72 -22.59 12.67
C MET A 136 -11.82 -24.11 12.48
N ASP A 137 -11.44 -24.61 11.30
CA ASP A 137 -11.39 -26.05 11.00
C ASP A 137 -10.37 -26.76 11.91
N GLU A 138 -9.25 -26.12 12.19
CA GLU A 138 -8.21 -26.63 13.11
C GLU A 138 -8.68 -26.63 14.57
N LEU A 139 -9.31 -25.56 15.05
CA LEU A 139 -9.92 -25.52 16.39
C LEU A 139 -10.98 -26.62 16.56
N SER A 140 -11.81 -26.84 15.53
CA SER A 140 -12.80 -27.91 15.51
C SER A 140 -12.16 -29.31 15.53
N ARG A 141 -10.98 -29.47 14.93
CA ARG A 141 -10.22 -30.73 14.95
C ARG A 141 -9.67 -31.00 16.35
N ILE A 142 -9.03 -30.02 16.97
CA ILE A 142 -8.50 -30.09 18.34
C ILE A 142 -9.60 -30.48 19.34
N GLN A 143 -10.81 -29.92 19.18
CA GLN A 143 -11.96 -30.27 20.00
C GLN A 143 -12.39 -31.74 19.83
N LYS A 144 -12.46 -32.23 18.59
CA LYS A 144 -12.87 -33.61 18.27
C LYS A 144 -11.85 -34.64 18.72
N ASP A 145 -10.57 -34.32 18.61
CA ASP A 145 -9.46 -35.19 18.99
C ASP A 145 -9.29 -35.23 20.53
N GLY A 146 -10.03 -34.39 21.27
CA GLY A 146 -10.02 -34.35 22.73
C GLY A 146 -8.75 -33.73 23.31
N GLU A 147 -8.01 -32.98 22.48
CA GLU A 147 -6.74 -32.37 22.84
C GLU A 147 -6.91 -31.09 23.68
N ALA A 148 -8.11 -30.50 23.68
CA ALA A 148 -8.49 -29.37 24.52
C ALA A 148 -9.97 -29.44 24.95
N GLY A 149 -10.32 -28.74 26.03
CA GLY A 149 -11.69 -28.67 26.53
C GLY A 149 -12.59 -27.78 25.67
N GLU A 150 -13.89 -28.08 25.63
CA GLU A 150 -14.91 -27.31 24.88
C GLU A 150 -14.93 -25.82 25.28
N ASP A 151 -14.76 -25.53 26.58
CA ASP A 151 -14.66 -24.17 27.11
C ASP A 151 -13.44 -23.40 26.58
N GLU A 152 -12.32 -24.08 26.37
CA GLU A 152 -11.08 -23.48 25.89
C GLU A 152 -11.16 -23.20 24.38
N VAL A 153 -11.65 -24.17 23.61
CA VAL A 153 -11.91 -24.01 22.18
C VAL A 153 -12.92 -22.88 21.95
N GLY A 154 -14.03 -22.84 22.70
CA GLY A 154 -15.02 -21.78 22.57
C GLY A 154 -14.51 -20.38 22.91
N ARG A 155 -13.45 -20.24 23.73
CA ARG A 155 -12.76 -18.96 23.93
C ARG A 155 -11.88 -18.61 22.73
N ALA A 156 -11.14 -19.58 22.20
CA ALA A 156 -10.29 -19.41 21.02
C ALA A 156 -11.10 -19.01 19.78
N GLU A 157 -12.29 -19.59 19.57
CA GLU A 157 -13.18 -19.21 18.46
C GLU A 157 -13.61 -17.74 18.55
N LYS A 158 -13.99 -17.27 19.75
CA LYS A 158 -14.36 -15.86 19.99
C LYS A 158 -13.18 -14.92 19.75
N GLU A 159 -11.99 -15.33 20.15
CA GLU A 159 -10.77 -14.57 19.92
C GLU A 159 -10.44 -14.48 18.43
N LEU A 160 -10.51 -15.61 17.70
CA LEU A 160 -10.31 -15.66 16.25
C LEU A 160 -11.30 -14.75 15.52
N ASP A 161 -12.59 -14.77 15.88
CA ASP A 161 -13.60 -13.91 15.27
C ASP A 161 -13.34 -12.43 15.55
N LYS A 162 -12.91 -12.07 16.77
CA LYS A 162 -12.52 -10.69 17.13
C LYS A 162 -11.31 -10.22 16.33
N THR A 163 -10.28 -11.06 16.22
CA THR A 163 -9.07 -10.78 15.45
C THR A 163 -9.38 -10.63 13.96
N THR A 164 -10.24 -11.49 13.42
CA THR A 164 -10.73 -11.38 12.04
C THR A 164 -11.46 -10.06 11.81
N ALA A 165 -12.39 -9.68 12.70
CA ALA A 165 -13.15 -8.44 12.59
C ALA A 165 -12.23 -7.20 12.62
N LYS A 166 -11.19 -7.21 13.47
CA LYS A 166 -10.17 -6.17 13.52
C LYS A 166 -9.47 -6.00 12.16
N TYR A 167 -8.96 -7.08 11.58
CA TYR A 167 -8.22 -7.00 10.31
C TYR A 167 -9.12 -6.67 9.11
N VAL A 168 -10.37 -7.16 9.08
CA VAL A 168 -11.36 -6.73 8.08
C VAL A 168 -11.63 -5.23 8.19
N GLY A 169 -11.83 -4.71 9.40
CA GLY A 169 -12.02 -3.28 9.63
C GLY A 169 -10.82 -2.43 9.19
N GLN A 170 -9.59 -2.92 9.38
CA GLN A 170 -8.40 -2.26 8.85
C GLN A 170 -8.39 -2.18 7.32
N VAL A 171 -8.79 -3.26 6.63
CA VAL A 171 -8.91 -3.24 5.16
C VAL A 171 -9.99 -2.25 4.71
N ASP A 172 -11.14 -2.23 5.37
CA ASP A 172 -12.23 -1.30 5.02
C ASP A 172 -11.80 0.17 5.20
N GLU A 173 -11.06 0.50 6.27
CA GLU A 173 -10.51 1.85 6.44
C GLU A 173 -9.44 2.18 5.39
N LEU A 174 -8.55 1.25 5.03
CA LEU A 174 -7.57 1.46 3.96
C LEU A 174 -8.25 1.77 2.62
N VAL A 175 -9.28 1.01 2.26
CA VAL A 175 -10.05 1.22 1.03
C VAL A 175 -10.74 2.58 1.08
N LYS A 176 -11.46 2.88 2.16
CA LYS A 176 -12.18 4.15 2.34
C LYS A 176 -11.26 5.37 2.24
N HIS A 177 -10.09 5.32 2.87
CA HIS A 177 -9.07 6.36 2.73
C HIS A 177 -8.65 6.54 1.28
N LYS A 178 -8.41 5.43 0.57
CA LYS A 178 -8.01 5.47 -0.85
C LYS A 178 -9.12 5.99 -1.76
N GLU A 179 -10.37 5.64 -1.48
CA GLU A 179 -11.52 6.16 -2.23
C GLU A 179 -11.69 7.66 -2.03
N ALA A 180 -11.59 8.14 -0.80
CA ALA A 180 -11.64 9.56 -0.50
C ALA A 180 -10.53 10.31 -1.25
N GLU A 181 -9.30 9.76 -1.24
CA GLU A 181 -8.17 10.33 -1.97
C GLU A 181 -8.41 10.42 -3.49
N LEU A 182 -9.10 9.42 -4.07
CA LEU A 182 -9.45 9.38 -5.49
C LEU A 182 -10.59 10.32 -5.87
N LEU A 183 -11.50 10.63 -4.95
CA LEU A 183 -12.70 11.42 -5.20
C LEU A 183 -12.57 12.89 -4.77
N GLU A 184 -11.56 13.24 -3.98
CA GLU A 184 -11.29 14.62 -3.59
C GLU A 184 -10.88 15.47 -4.80
N VAL A 185 -11.40 16.70 -4.89
CA VAL A 185 -11.19 17.64 -6.02
C VAL A 185 -10.17 18.71 -5.65
#